data_AF-A0A382Y822-F1
#
_entry.id   AF-A0A382Y822-F1
#
_cell.length_a   1.000
_cell.length_b   1.000
_cell.length_c   1.000
_cell.angle_alpha   90.00
_cell.angle_beta   90.00
_cell.angle_gamma   90.00
#
_symmetry.space_group_name_H-M   'P 1'
#
loop_
_entity.id
_entity.type
_entity.pdbx_description
1 polymer ?
#
loop_
_entity_poly.entity_id
_entity_poly.type
_entity_poly.pdbx_seq_one_letter_code
_entity_poly.pdbx_strand_id
1 'polypeptide(L)'
;MENVSGYYIRMLSNIDLFRGETVGLSIIFAWLGFIAMIYLFILGSLILRARPTSAENRFMCLLLIAEGFKVSFDWKFLYPFGPEIMPIIQYVRVVWWFFLILSLLLYVSICAFYPVRFLKFMSWDGIRKNLYWCLPLLSGLIVAWMIKENGGIVGAFGGIGHIICLDAASIPQVTLYPGTKEFAASCFDIPEYHPYSYFTTGSTPLGTLLLFSQVFFAMIALGFM
;
A
#
# COMPACT_ATOMS: atom_id res chain seq x y z
N MET A 1 15.35 -16.31 -20.33
CA MET A 1 15.25 -15.44 -19.15
C MET A 1 16.20 -14.30 -19.40
N GLU A 2 15.68 -13.09 -19.57
CA GLU A 2 16.51 -11.92 -19.83
C GLU A 2 17.40 -11.61 -18.62
N ASN A 3 18.59 -11.04 -18.85
CA ASN A 3 19.46 -10.62 -17.75
C ASN A 3 18.77 -9.52 -16.96
N VAL A 4 18.51 -9.78 -15.68
CA VAL A 4 17.85 -8.86 -14.74
C VAL A 4 18.53 -7.49 -14.70
N SER A 5 19.87 -7.44 -14.76
CA SER A 5 20.62 -6.19 -14.85
C SER A 5 20.33 -5.40 -16.13
N GLY A 6 20.24 -6.08 -17.27
CA GLY A 6 19.89 -5.46 -18.56
C GLY A 6 18.48 -4.87 -18.54
N TYR A 7 17.53 -5.57 -17.89
CA TYR A 7 16.18 -5.07 -17.69
C TYR A 7 16.17 -3.74 -16.92
N TYR A 8 16.83 -3.66 -15.75
CA TYR A 8 16.85 -2.41 -14.98
C TYR A 8 17.53 -1.27 -15.72
N ILE A 9 18.67 -1.53 -16.36
CA ILE A 9 19.40 -0.50 -17.12
C ILE A 9 18.48 0.08 -18.20
N ARG A 10 17.79 -0.78 -18.96
CA ARG A 10 16.84 -0.36 -20.00
C ARG A 10 15.68 0.46 -19.44
N MET A 11 15.01 -0.05 -18.40
CA MET A 11 13.85 0.62 -17.81
C MET A 11 14.22 1.98 -17.20
N LEU A 12 15.41 2.09 -16.61
CA LEU A 12 15.89 3.33 -15.98
C LEU A 12 16.50 4.32 -16.97
N SER A 13 17.08 3.85 -18.08
CA SER A 13 17.63 4.75 -19.12
C SER A 13 16.55 5.36 -20.00
N ASN A 14 15.46 4.64 -20.22
CA ASN A 14 14.39 5.02 -21.15
C ASN A 14 13.17 5.58 -20.41
N ILE A 15 13.38 6.38 -19.37
CA ILE A 15 12.26 7.04 -18.68
C ILE A 15 11.84 8.27 -19.49
N ASP A 16 10.65 8.22 -20.10
CA ASP A 16 10.03 9.37 -20.78
C ASP A 16 8.61 9.64 -20.23
N LEU A 17 8.50 10.74 -19.47
CA LEU A 17 7.23 11.16 -18.87
C LEU A 17 6.24 11.73 -19.90
N PHE A 18 6.73 12.26 -21.03
CA PHE A 18 5.87 12.82 -22.08
C PHE A 18 5.22 11.73 -22.91
N ARG A 19 5.88 10.58 -23.05
CA ARG A 19 5.37 9.40 -23.77
C ARG A 19 4.63 8.40 -22.87
N GLY A 20 4.68 8.60 -21.55
CA GLY A 20 3.98 7.75 -20.56
C GLY A 20 4.77 6.52 -20.11
N GLU A 21 6.08 6.47 -20.41
CA GLU A 21 7.00 5.37 -20.10
C GLU A 21 7.38 5.37 -18.60
N THR A 22 6.44 4.93 -17.78
CA THR A 22 6.48 5.11 -16.32
C THR A 22 7.06 3.93 -15.54
N VAL A 23 7.36 2.79 -16.17
CA VAL A 23 7.84 1.59 -15.46
C VAL A 23 9.16 1.86 -14.73
N GLY A 24 10.10 2.55 -15.37
CA GLY A 24 11.36 2.97 -14.72
C GLY A 24 11.12 3.87 -13.51
N LEU A 25 10.15 4.79 -13.60
CA LEU A 25 9.74 5.64 -12.47
C LEU A 25 9.13 4.80 -11.33
N SER A 26 8.29 3.81 -11.65
CA SER A 26 7.71 2.88 -10.67
C SER A 26 8.79 2.07 -9.94
N ILE A 27 9.87 1.67 -10.62
CA ILE A 27 11.03 1.00 -9.99
C ILE A 27 11.69 1.93 -8.97
N ILE A 28 11.92 3.20 -9.33
CA ILE A 28 12.51 4.20 -8.43
C ILE A 28 11.62 4.39 -7.20
N PHE A 29 10.31 4.58 -7.39
CA PHE A 29 9.38 4.73 -6.27
C PHE A 29 9.30 3.49 -5.38
N ALA A 30 9.38 2.29 -5.95
CA ALA A 30 9.41 1.06 -5.18
C ALA A 30 10.62 0.99 -4.23
N TRP A 31 11.81 1.34 -4.72
CA TRP A 31 13.03 1.38 -3.90
C TRP A 31 12.97 2.47 -2.83
N LEU A 32 12.52 3.68 -3.19
CA LEU A 32 12.34 4.77 -2.23
C LEU A 32 11.32 4.40 -1.15
N GLY A 33 10.20 3.79 -1.53
CA GLY A 33 9.18 3.34 -0.60
C GLY A 33 9.68 2.24 0.34
N PHE A 34 10.50 1.32 -0.17
CA PHE A 34 11.12 0.28 0.65
C PHE A 34 12.12 0.85 1.67
N ILE A 35 12.97 1.79 1.26
CA ILE A 35 13.91 2.48 2.17
C ILE A 35 13.14 3.30 3.21
N ALA A 36 12.10 4.02 2.80
CA ALA A 36 11.25 4.79 3.70
C ALA A 36 10.57 3.89 4.75
N MET A 37 10.07 2.72 4.35
CA MET A 37 9.52 1.73 5.27
C MET A 37 10.55 1.32 6.34
N ILE A 38 11.77 0.96 5.94
CA ILE A 38 12.83 0.58 6.87
C ILE A 38 13.12 1.73 7.84
N TYR A 39 13.24 2.96 7.33
CA TYR A 39 13.50 4.13 8.15
C TYR A 39 12.38 4.37 9.19
N LEU A 40 11.12 4.27 8.77
CA LEU A 40 9.97 4.46 9.66
C LEU A 40 9.88 3.36 10.73
N PHE A 41 10.24 2.12 10.41
CA PHE A 41 10.31 1.04 11.40
C PHE A 41 11.42 1.27 12.43
N ILE A 42 12.59 1.72 11.97
CA ILE A 42 13.68 2.10 12.88
C ILE A 42 13.21 3.22 13.80
N LEU A 43 12.63 4.29 13.26
CA LEU A 43 12.13 5.42 14.05
C LEU A 43 11.05 4.98 15.05
N GLY A 44 10.09 4.16 14.61
CA GLY A 44 9.06 3.59 15.47
C GLY A 44 9.66 2.76 16.61
N SER A 45 10.69 1.96 16.33
CA SER A 45 11.39 1.18 17.35
C SER A 45 12.12 2.05 18.38
N LEU A 46 12.75 3.15 17.93
CA LEU A 46 13.46 4.08 18.81
C LEU A 46 12.49 4.82 19.74
N ILE A 47 11.33 5.26 19.22
CA ILE A 47 10.28 5.91 20.02
C ILE A 47 9.75 4.95 21.09
N LEU A 48 9.48 3.70 20.71
CA LEU A 48 9.00 2.69 21.65
C LEU A 48 10.07 2.39 22.73
N ARG A 49 11.35 2.32 22.33
CA ARG A 49 12.46 2.09 23.26
C ARG A 49 12.67 3.26 24.22
N ALA A 50 12.41 4.50 23.79
CA ALA A 50 12.62 5.68 24.62
C ALA A 50 11.72 5.70 25.87
N ARG A 51 10.42 5.37 25.72
CA ARG A 51 9.48 5.20 26.84
C ARG A 51 8.42 4.14 26.53
N PRO A 52 8.71 2.84 26.79
CA PRO A 52 7.84 1.74 26.37
C PRO A 52 6.53 1.66 27.17
N THR A 53 6.42 2.34 28.31
CA THR A 53 5.22 2.36 29.16
C THR A 53 4.26 3.48 28.80
N SER A 54 4.71 4.50 28.06
CA SER A 54 3.87 5.62 27.62
C SER A 54 2.90 5.16 26.54
N ALA A 55 1.60 5.41 26.74
CA ALA A 55 0.57 5.13 25.75
C ALA A 55 0.79 5.92 24.44
N GLU A 56 1.31 7.14 24.55
CA GLU A 56 1.63 8.00 23.42
C GLU A 56 2.74 7.41 22.54
N ASN A 57 3.85 6.97 23.14
CA ASN A 57 4.96 6.37 22.39
C ASN A 57 4.54 5.08 21.68
N ARG A 58 3.69 4.27 22.34
CA ARG A 58 3.12 3.06 21.74
C ARG A 58 2.24 3.38 20.54
N PHE A 59 1.39 4.40 20.66
CA PHE A 59 0.53 4.89 19.58
C PHE A 59 1.35 5.42 18.41
N MET A 60 2.34 6.28 18.68
CA MET A 60 3.22 6.84 17.64
C MET A 60 4.04 5.74 16.93
N CYS A 61 4.50 4.73 17.67
CA CYS A 61 5.16 3.56 17.09
C CYS A 61 4.24 2.80 16.11
N LEU A 62 3.00 2.51 16.51
CA LEU A 62 2.02 1.86 15.63
C LEU A 62 1.71 2.68 14.37
N LEU A 63 1.57 3.99 14.52
CA LEU A 63 1.33 4.89 13.39
C LEU A 63 2.49 4.83 12.39
N LEU A 64 3.74 4.91 12.85
CA LEU A 64 4.90 4.81 11.98
C LEU A 64 5.02 3.44 11.30
N ILE A 65 4.68 2.36 12.00
CA ILE A 65 4.65 1.01 11.39
C ILE A 65 3.56 0.95 10.30
N ALA A 66 2.37 1.48 10.57
CA ALA A 66 1.29 1.51 9.58
C ALA A 66 1.65 2.35 8.36
N GLU A 67 2.21 3.55 8.56
CA GLU A 67 2.70 4.40 7.46
C GLU A 67 3.82 3.72 6.66
N GLY A 68 4.78 3.09 7.35
CA GLY A 68 5.88 2.38 6.71
C GLY A 68 5.40 1.27 5.76
N PHE A 69 4.47 0.43 6.22
CA PHE A 69 3.88 -0.60 5.38
C PHE A 69 3.04 -0.04 4.22
N LYS A 70 2.35 1.09 4.41
CA LYS A 70 1.57 1.69 3.34
C LYS A 70 2.45 2.22 2.20
N VAL A 71 3.56 2.88 2.56
CA VAL A 71 4.49 3.50 1.62
C VAL A 71 5.21 2.47 0.76
N SER A 72 5.38 1.23 1.23
CA SER A 72 5.99 0.15 0.44
C SER A 72 5.04 -0.55 -0.55
N PHE A 73 3.86 0.02 -0.86
CA PHE A 73 2.86 -0.59 -1.76
C PHE A 73 3.40 -1.05 -3.12
N ASP A 74 4.33 -0.27 -3.70
CA ASP A 74 4.89 -0.55 -5.02
C ASP A 74 6.07 -1.52 -5.03
N TRP A 75 6.30 -2.25 -3.94
CA TRP A 75 7.32 -3.30 -3.83
C TRP A 75 7.31 -4.31 -4.99
N LYS A 76 6.14 -4.52 -5.63
CA LYS A 76 5.99 -5.39 -6.81
C LYS A 76 6.84 -4.98 -8.02
N PHE A 77 7.31 -3.73 -8.08
CA PHE A 77 8.24 -3.25 -9.10
C PHE A 77 9.71 -3.41 -8.70
N LEU A 78 10.02 -3.89 -7.49
CA LEU A 78 11.40 -4.12 -7.06
C LEU A 78 12.08 -5.20 -7.88
N TYR A 79 11.33 -6.11 -8.50
CA TYR A 79 11.83 -7.19 -9.35
C TYR A 79 10.82 -7.48 -10.47
N PRO A 80 11.26 -7.82 -11.70
CA PRO A 80 10.37 -8.23 -12.79
C PRO A 80 9.86 -9.66 -12.53
N PHE A 81 8.96 -9.78 -11.56
CA PHE A 81 8.39 -11.07 -11.18
C PHE A 81 7.44 -11.61 -12.25
N GLY A 82 7.35 -12.94 -12.36
CA GLY A 82 6.38 -13.59 -13.24
C GLY A 82 4.98 -13.74 -12.61
N PRO A 83 4.02 -14.28 -13.38
CA PRO A 83 2.63 -14.47 -12.93
C PRO A 83 2.49 -15.37 -11.70
N GLU A 84 3.47 -16.22 -11.40
CA GLU A 84 3.48 -17.14 -10.28
C GLU A 84 3.39 -16.45 -8.91
N ILE A 85 3.81 -15.19 -8.80
CA ILE A 85 3.76 -14.46 -7.53
C ILE A 85 2.41 -13.79 -7.25
N MET A 86 1.46 -13.79 -8.20
CA MET A 86 0.16 -13.13 -8.04
C MET A 86 -0.58 -13.49 -6.74
N PRO A 87 -0.59 -14.75 -6.25
CA PRO A 87 -1.17 -15.07 -4.95
C PRO A 87 -0.49 -14.34 -3.79
N ILE A 88 0.84 -14.24 -3.80
CA ILE A 88 1.62 -13.53 -2.78
C ILE A 88 1.25 -12.04 -2.81
N ILE A 89 1.16 -11.44 -4.00
CA ILE A 89 0.76 -10.03 -4.13
C ILE A 89 -0.63 -9.83 -3.51
N GLN A 90 -1.59 -10.73 -3.75
CA GLN A 90 -2.91 -10.59 -3.13
C GLN A 90 -2.90 -10.72 -1.60
N TYR A 91 -2.11 -11.62 -1.03
CA TYR A 91 -1.99 -11.70 0.42
C TYR A 91 -1.33 -10.46 1.03
N VAL A 92 -0.24 -9.97 0.42
CA VAL A 92 0.40 -8.73 0.85
C VAL A 92 -0.58 -7.55 0.75
N ARG A 93 -1.46 -7.56 -0.27
CA ARG A 93 -2.50 -6.53 -0.43
C ARG A 93 -3.53 -6.56 0.70
N VAL A 94 -3.91 -7.73 1.22
CA VAL A 94 -4.78 -7.83 2.40
C VAL A 94 -4.10 -7.21 3.62
N VAL A 95 -2.82 -7.51 3.84
CA VAL A 95 -2.02 -6.91 4.91
C VAL A 95 -1.91 -5.40 4.73
N TRP A 96 -1.76 -4.94 3.49
CA TRP A 96 -1.74 -3.52 3.17
C TRP A 96 -3.07 -2.84 3.48
N TRP A 97 -4.21 -3.44 3.14
CA TRP A 97 -5.55 -2.93 3.52
C TRP A 97 -5.77 -2.89 5.03
N PHE A 98 -5.22 -3.86 5.76
CA PHE A 98 -5.20 -3.84 7.21
C PHE A 98 -4.44 -2.63 7.75
N PHE A 99 -3.25 -2.33 7.23
CA PHE A 99 -2.50 -1.14 7.65
C PHE A 99 -3.14 0.17 7.18
N LEU A 100 -3.83 0.14 6.05
CA LEU A 100 -4.61 1.27 5.56
C LEU A 100 -5.74 1.63 6.52
N ILE A 101 -6.59 0.67 6.87
CA ILE A 101 -7.70 0.90 7.81
C ILE A 101 -7.16 1.24 9.20
N LEU A 102 -6.10 0.57 9.65
CA LEU A 102 -5.45 0.86 10.92
C LEU A 102 -4.96 2.32 10.98
N SER A 103 -4.34 2.82 9.90
CA SER A 103 -3.90 4.21 9.81
C SER A 103 -5.07 5.20 9.91
N LEU A 104 -6.22 4.95 9.26
CA LEU A 104 -7.42 5.80 9.43
C LEU A 104 -7.86 5.85 10.88
N LEU A 105 -7.97 4.68 11.51
CA LEU A 105 -8.38 4.55 12.90
C LEU A 105 -7.40 5.30 13.82
N LEU A 106 -6.10 5.22 13.54
CA LEU A 106 -5.06 5.95 14.27
C LEU A 106 -5.19 7.47 14.07
N TYR A 107 -5.40 7.97 12.84
CA TYR A 107 -5.57 9.41 12.58
C TYR A 107 -6.77 9.99 13.33
N VAL A 108 -7.92 9.30 13.33
CA VAL A 108 -9.07 9.72 14.15
C VAL A 108 -8.71 9.72 15.63
N SER A 109 -7.95 8.69 16.06
CA SER A 109 -7.58 8.48 17.45
C SER A 109 -6.55 9.47 17.99
N ILE A 110 -5.96 10.33 17.15
CA ILE A 110 -4.93 11.29 17.56
C ILE A 110 -5.47 12.29 18.61
N CYS A 111 -6.78 12.59 18.53
CA CYS A 111 -7.47 13.47 19.47
C CYS A 111 -7.48 12.92 20.91
N ALA A 112 -7.19 11.63 21.11
CA ALA A 112 -7.05 11.05 22.45
C ALA A 112 -5.79 11.55 23.16
N PHE A 113 -4.73 11.82 22.40
CA PHE A 113 -3.44 12.32 22.91
C PHE A 113 -3.33 13.85 22.83
N TYR A 114 -3.93 14.46 21.80
CA TYR A 114 -4.00 15.90 21.60
C TYR A 114 -5.46 16.38 21.68
N PRO A 115 -6.00 16.61 22.90
CA PRO A 115 -7.42 16.81 23.10
C PRO A 115 -7.89 18.20 22.63
N VAL A 116 -8.90 18.20 21.75
CA VAL A 116 -9.69 19.39 21.39
C VAL A 116 -10.90 19.55 22.30
N ARG A 117 -11.41 20.78 22.47
CA ARG A 117 -12.53 21.11 23.40
C ARG A 117 -13.76 20.20 23.23
N PHE A 118 -14.06 19.74 22.02
CA PHE A 118 -15.24 18.93 21.70
C PHE A 118 -15.04 17.40 21.88
N LEU A 119 -13.80 16.90 21.84
CA LEU A 119 -13.49 15.45 21.91
C LEU A 119 -12.80 15.05 23.22
N LYS A 120 -13.02 15.82 24.29
CA LYS A 120 -12.39 15.61 25.61
C LYS A 120 -12.71 14.25 26.23
N PHE A 121 -13.79 13.58 25.82
CA PHE A 121 -14.10 12.22 26.28
C PHE A 121 -13.05 11.19 25.82
N MET A 122 -12.42 11.43 24.67
CA MET A 122 -11.48 10.47 24.06
C MET A 122 -10.11 10.46 24.75
N SER A 123 -9.79 11.51 25.51
CA SER A 123 -8.58 11.61 26.31
C SER A 123 -8.70 10.95 27.68
N TRP A 124 -9.68 10.06 27.89
CA TRP A 124 -9.73 9.29 29.13
C TRP A 124 -8.61 8.22 29.18
N ASP A 125 -8.00 8.01 30.34
CA ASP A 125 -6.81 7.16 30.49
C ASP A 125 -7.07 5.69 30.14
N GLY A 126 -8.29 5.19 30.40
CA GLY A 126 -8.70 3.85 30.00
C GLY A 126 -8.70 3.65 28.47
N ILE A 127 -9.11 4.68 27.72
CA ILE A 127 -9.14 4.66 26.26
C ILE A 127 -7.71 4.73 25.73
N ARG A 128 -6.92 5.72 26.19
CA ARG A 128 -5.52 5.93 25.80
C ARG A 128 -4.66 4.68 25.96
N LYS A 129 -4.80 3.96 27.06
CA LYS A 129 -3.99 2.76 27.36
C LYS A 129 -4.34 1.57 26.47
N ASN A 130 -5.59 1.46 26.04
CA ASN A 130 -6.09 0.30 25.29
C ASN A 130 -6.06 0.49 23.77
N LEU A 131 -6.01 1.72 23.28
CA LEU A 131 -5.93 2.09 21.86
C LEU A 131 -4.87 1.28 21.08
N TYR A 132 -3.69 1.06 21.68
CA TYR A 132 -2.62 0.29 21.06
C TYR A 132 -3.03 -1.14 20.66
N TRP A 133 -3.88 -1.79 21.45
CA TRP A 133 -4.34 -3.16 21.16
C TRP A 133 -5.70 -3.19 20.46
N CYS A 134 -6.59 -2.26 20.81
CA CYS A 134 -7.94 -2.22 20.26
C CYS A 134 -7.95 -1.84 18.77
N LEU A 135 -7.11 -0.90 18.33
CA LEU A 135 -7.16 -0.43 16.93
C LEU A 135 -6.67 -1.49 15.93
N PRO A 136 -5.54 -2.19 16.16
CA PRO A 136 -5.16 -3.30 15.29
C PRO A 136 -6.22 -4.40 15.24
N LEU A 137 -6.82 -4.74 16.39
CA LEU A 137 -7.88 -5.74 16.44
C LEU A 137 -9.11 -5.30 15.63
N LEU A 138 -9.54 -4.05 15.80
CA LEU A 138 -10.66 -3.49 15.05
C LEU A 138 -10.39 -3.46 13.54
N SER A 139 -9.18 -3.05 13.12
CA SER A 139 -8.79 -3.09 11.71
C SER A 139 -8.86 -4.51 11.14
N GLY A 140 -8.34 -5.49 11.87
CA GLY A 140 -8.41 -6.90 11.49
C GLY A 140 -9.84 -7.40 11.34
N LEU A 141 -10.73 -7.03 12.25
CA LEU A 141 -12.15 -7.38 12.17
C LEU A 141 -12.83 -6.74 10.96
N ILE A 142 -12.54 -5.47 10.66
CA ILE A 142 -13.11 -4.78 9.49
C ILE A 142 -12.65 -5.46 8.20
N VAL A 143 -11.35 -5.75 8.06
CA VAL A 143 -10.80 -6.45 6.88
C VAL A 143 -11.42 -7.85 6.75
N ALA A 144 -11.49 -8.62 7.82
CA ALA A 144 -12.08 -9.95 7.81
C ALA A 144 -13.56 -9.91 7.43
N TRP A 145 -14.31 -8.94 7.96
CA TRP A 145 -15.71 -8.71 7.61
C TRP A 145 -15.88 -8.35 6.14
N MET A 146 -15.06 -7.43 5.61
CA MET A 146 -15.08 -7.05 4.19
C MET A 146 -14.81 -8.25 3.27
N ILE A 147 -13.83 -9.10 3.61
CA ILE A 147 -13.51 -10.30 2.82
C ILE A 147 -14.68 -11.28 2.83
N LYS A 148 -15.31 -11.48 3.99
CA LYS A 148 -16.43 -12.41 4.15
C LYS A 148 -17.67 -11.96 3.36
N GLU A 149 -18.08 -10.71 3.50
CA GLU A 149 -19.31 -10.19 2.87
C GLU A 149 -19.19 -10.08 1.34
N ASN A 150 -17.97 -9.85 0.83
CA ASN A 150 -17.76 -9.72 -0.62
C ASN A 150 -17.31 -11.02 -1.31
N GLY A 151 -17.43 -12.18 -0.66
CA GLY A 151 -17.15 -13.48 -1.28
C GLY A 151 -15.66 -13.75 -1.57
N GLY A 152 -14.74 -13.09 -0.87
CA GLY A 152 -13.30 -13.31 -0.98
C GLY A 152 -12.47 -12.02 -1.18
N ILE A 153 -11.15 -12.18 -1.25
CA ILE A 153 -10.18 -11.07 -1.35
C ILE A 153 -10.44 -10.23 -2.61
N VAL A 154 -10.68 -10.89 -3.75
CA VAL A 154 -10.92 -10.21 -5.04
C VAL A 154 -12.21 -9.42 -5.03
N GLY A 155 -13.27 -9.94 -4.41
CA GLY A 155 -14.53 -9.22 -4.27
C GLY A 155 -14.45 -8.03 -3.33
N ALA A 156 -13.68 -8.13 -2.24
CA ALA A 156 -13.53 -7.04 -1.26
C ALA A 156 -12.64 -5.90 -1.77
N PHE A 157 -11.50 -6.24 -2.36
CA PHE A 157 -10.41 -5.29 -2.64
C PHE A 157 -10.05 -5.16 -4.12
N GLY A 158 -10.64 -5.98 -4.98
CA GLY A 158 -10.38 -6.04 -6.40
C GLY A 158 -9.26 -7.03 -6.76
N GLY A 159 -9.23 -7.41 -8.03
CA GLY A 159 -8.32 -8.42 -8.54
C GLY A 159 -6.98 -7.87 -8.99
N ILE A 160 -6.13 -8.76 -9.50
CA ILE A 160 -4.81 -8.45 -10.05
C ILE A 160 -4.67 -9.07 -11.43
N GLY A 161 -4.05 -8.32 -12.35
CA GLY A 161 -3.62 -8.80 -13.65
C GLY A 161 -2.12 -8.61 -13.82
N HIS A 162 -1.46 -9.60 -14.39
CA HIS A 162 -0.08 -9.52 -14.84
C HIS A 162 -0.09 -9.31 -16.36
N ILE A 163 0.55 -8.23 -16.82
CA ILE A 163 0.65 -7.90 -18.24
C ILE A 163 2.10 -8.02 -18.67
N ILE A 164 2.33 -8.76 -19.76
CA ILE A 164 3.64 -8.90 -20.40
C ILE A 164 3.53 -8.31 -21.81
N CYS A 165 4.48 -7.43 -22.13
CA CYS A 165 4.66 -6.83 -23.44
C CYS A 165 6.00 -7.30 -24.00
N LEU A 166 5.95 -8.15 -25.02
CA LEU A 166 7.15 -8.76 -25.61
C LEU A 166 7.77 -7.87 -26.68
N ASP A 167 6.95 -7.33 -27.57
CA ASP A 167 7.35 -6.44 -28.67
C ASP A 167 6.36 -5.28 -28.83
N ALA A 168 6.81 -4.17 -29.39
CA ALA A 168 6.01 -2.98 -29.65
C ALA A 168 4.78 -3.22 -30.55
N ALA A 169 4.84 -4.24 -31.42
CA ALA A 169 3.73 -4.61 -32.30
C ALA A 169 2.89 -5.80 -31.79
N SER A 170 3.26 -6.37 -30.64
CA SER A 170 2.62 -7.57 -30.10
C SER A 170 1.37 -7.24 -29.26
N ILE A 171 0.38 -8.13 -29.30
CA ILE A 171 -0.79 -8.04 -28.42
C ILE A 171 -0.32 -8.35 -26.97
N PRO A 172 -0.70 -7.53 -25.96
CA PRO A 172 -0.31 -7.77 -24.57
C PRO A 172 -0.77 -9.14 -24.09
N GLN A 173 0.15 -9.89 -23.47
CA GLN A 173 -0.20 -11.14 -22.81
C GLN A 173 -0.70 -10.82 -21.40
N VAL A 174 -2.00 -11.00 -21.18
CA VAL A 174 -2.65 -10.74 -19.89
C VAL A 174 -2.92 -12.04 -19.16
N THR A 175 -2.36 -12.18 -17.97
CA THR A 175 -2.69 -13.27 -17.05
C THR A 175 -3.47 -12.70 -15.89
N LEU A 176 -4.69 -13.18 -15.67
CA LEU A 176 -5.57 -12.69 -14.60
C LEU A 176 -5.55 -13.63 -13.40
N TYR A 177 -5.58 -13.06 -12.20
CA TYR A 177 -5.83 -13.84 -10.99
C TYR A 177 -7.30 -14.34 -10.96
N PRO A 178 -7.59 -15.56 -10.49
CA PRO A 178 -8.95 -16.10 -10.50
C PRO A 178 -10.00 -15.16 -9.87
N GLY A 179 -11.15 -15.00 -10.53
CA GLY A 179 -12.24 -14.11 -10.09
C GLY A 179 -12.03 -12.62 -10.41
N THR A 180 -10.93 -12.26 -11.06
CA THR A 180 -10.65 -10.87 -11.48
C THR A 180 -11.39 -10.52 -12.77
N LYS A 181 -11.98 -9.32 -12.84
CA LYS A 181 -12.56 -8.77 -14.08
C LYS A 181 -11.46 -8.46 -15.10
N GLU A 182 -11.78 -8.55 -16.38
CA GLU A 182 -10.83 -8.20 -17.45
C GLU A 182 -10.38 -6.74 -17.35
N PHE A 183 -9.10 -6.51 -17.65
CA PHE A 183 -8.50 -5.18 -17.73
C PHE A 183 -8.21 -4.83 -19.18
N ALA A 184 -8.48 -3.58 -19.57
CA ALA A 184 -7.94 -3.04 -20.80
C ALA A 184 -6.42 -2.89 -20.62
N ALA A 185 -5.64 -3.64 -21.39
CA ALA A 185 -4.19 -3.59 -21.38
C ALA A 185 -3.68 -3.07 -22.73
N SER A 186 -2.66 -2.23 -22.69
CA SER A 186 -1.93 -1.76 -23.85
C SER A 186 -0.43 -1.86 -23.58
N CYS A 187 0.33 -2.10 -24.64
CA CYS A 187 1.79 -2.00 -24.62
C CYS A 187 2.22 -0.63 -25.13
N PHE A 188 3.42 -0.20 -24.76
CA PHE A 188 4.04 0.97 -25.39
C PHE A 188 4.47 0.61 -26.83
N ASP A 189 4.49 1.56 -27.76
CA ASP A 189 4.80 1.28 -29.17
C ASP A 189 6.31 1.43 -29.50
N ILE A 190 7.18 1.39 -28.49
CA ILE A 190 8.61 1.73 -28.62
C ILE A 190 9.48 0.47 -28.45
N PRO A 191 10.21 0.04 -29.49
CA PRO A 191 11.00 -1.20 -29.45
C PRO A 191 12.03 -1.23 -28.33
N GLU A 192 12.68 -0.11 -28.01
CA GLU A 192 13.72 -0.01 -26.98
C GLU A 192 13.18 -0.14 -25.55
N TYR A 193 11.86 -0.09 -25.37
CA TYR A 193 11.20 -0.30 -24.07
C TYR A 193 10.81 -1.77 -23.85
N HIS A 194 11.01 -2.63 -24.84
CA HIS A 194 10.60 -4.03 -24.78
C HIS A 194 11.79 -4.97 -24.50
N PRO A 195 11.54 -6.13 -23.90
CA PRO A 195 10.29 -6.54 -23.27
C PRO A 195 10.13 -5.92 -21.87
N TYR A 196 8.89 -5.80 -21.41
CA TYR A 196 8.59 -5.42 -20.03
C TYR A 196 7.34 -6.11 -19.50
N SER A 197 7.22 -6.14 -18.17
CA SER A 197 6.06 -6.69 -17.49
C SER A 197 5.67 -5.82 -16.31
N TYR A 198 4.39 -5.80 -16.00
CA TYR A 198 3.88 -5.06 -14.86
C TYR A 198 2.62 -5.72 -14.30
N PHE A 199 2.39 -5.47 -13.01
CA PHE A 199 1.16 -5.86 -12.33
C PHE A 199 0.22 -4.66 -12.29
N THR A 200 -1.00 -4.87 -12.77
CA THR A 200 -2.10 -3.95 -12.54
C THR A 200 -3.03 -4.50 -11.46
N THR A 201 -3.55 -3.61 -10.62
CA THR A 201 -4.46 -3.97 -9.53
C THR A 201 -5.77 -3.23 -9.72
N GLY A 202 -6.88 -3.96 -9.84
CA GLY A 202 -8.21 -3.35 -9.80
C GLY A 202 -8.60 -3.03 -8.37
N SER A 203 -9.34 -1.94 -8.14
CA SER A 203 -9.90 -1.57 -6.84
C SER A 203 -11.42 -1.54 -6.90
N THR A 204 -12.07 -1.98 -5.82
CA THR A 204 -13.53 -1.82 -5.67
C THR A 204 -13.90 -0.36 -5.40
N PRO A 205 -15.13 0.10 -5.65
CA PRO A 205 -15.55 1.46 -5.32
C PRO A 205 -15.32 1.82 -3.84
N LEU A 206 -15.57 0.87 -2.94
CA LEU A 206 -15.28 1.03 -1.52
C LEU A 206 -13.77 1.12 -1.26
N GLY A 207 -12.96 0.29 -1.91
CA GLY A 207 -11.51 0.41 -1.86
C GLY A 207 -11.05 1.80 -2.33
N THR A 208 -11.54 2.28 -3.46
CA THR A 208 -11.23 3.62 -3.97
C THR A 208 -11.59 4.72 -2.96
N LEU A 209 -12.76 4.63 -2.33
CA LEU A 209 -13.15 5.58 -1.27
C LEU A 209 -12.16 5.55 -0.09
N LEU A 210 -11.79 4.34 0.38
CA LEU A 210 -10.85 4.17 1.48
C LEU A 210 -9.46 4.71 1.14
N LEU A 211 -9.00 4.57 -0.11
CA LEU A 211 -7.74 5.17 -0.58
C LEU A 211 -7.75 6.70 -0.44
N PHE A 212 -8.80 7.35 -0.93
CA PHE A 212 -8.92 8.80 -0.85
C PHE A 212 -9.12 9.29 0.58
N SER A 213 -9.82 8.52 1.42
CA SER A 213 -10.06 8.88 2.82
C SER A 213 -8.76 9.08 3.61
N GLN A 214 -7.67 8.39 3.26
CA GLN A 214 -6.36 8.56 3.90
C GLN A 214 -5.90 10.02 3.93
N VAL A 215 -5.97 10.67 2.76
CA VAL A 215 -5.48 12.05 2.60
C VAL A 215 -6.34 12.99 3.41
N PHE A 216 -7.67 12.85 3.35
CA PHE A 216 -8.58 13.70 4.11
C PHE A 216 -8.38 13.55 5.61
N PHE A 217 -8.27 12.32 6.12
CA PHE A 217 -8.12 12.07 7.55
C PHE A 217 -6.74 12.51 8.07
N ALA A 218 -5.68 12.36 7.27
CA ALA A 218 -4.36 12.90 7.60
C ALA A 218 -4.38 14.44 7.69
N MET A 219 -5.04 15.12 6.74
CA MET A 219 -5.17 16.59 6.76
C MET A 219 -6.01 17.08 7.95
N ILE A 220 -7.09 16.37 8.29
CA ILE A 220 -7.91 16.66 9.47
C ILE A 220 -7.08 16.47 10.75
N ALA A 221 -6.31 15.39 10.84
CA ALA A 221 -5.45 15.12 11.99
C ALA A 221 -4.41 16.23 12.19
N LEU A 222 -3.83 16.76 11.10
CA LEU A 222 -2.91 17.90 11.15
C LEU A 222 -3.57 19.17 11.68
N GLY A 223 -4.86 19.40 11.39
CA GLY A 223 -5.61 20.54 11.93
C GLY A 223 -5.89 20.47 13.44
N PHE A 224 -5.70 19.30 14.07
CA PHE A 224 -5.87 19.11 15.52
C PHE A 224 -4.56 19.18 16.32
N MET A 225 -3.42 19.21 15.64
CA MET A 225 -2.08 19.41 16.23
C MET A 225 -1.75 20.89 16.36
#